data_AF-A0A438H7P7-F1
#
_entry.id   AF-A0A438H7P7-F1
#
_cell.length_a   1.000
_cell.length_b   1.000
_cell.length_c   1.000
_cell.angle_alpha   90.00
_cell.angle_beta   90.00
_cell.angle_gamma   90.00
#
_symmetry.space_group_name_H-M   'P 1'
#
loop_
_entity.id
_entity.type
_entity.pdbx_description
1 polymer ?
#
loop_
_entity_poly.entity_id
_entity_poly.type
_entity_poly.pdbx_seq_one_letter_code
_entity_poly.pdbx_strand_id
1 'polypeptide(L)' 'MALEDMERVVFILEWQTYYYGVKPFGLRNAGAAYQRAATTLFHDMMDRDVEVYVDDMIVTS' A
#
# COMPACT_ATOMS: atom_id res chain seq x y z
N MET A 1 3.66 -6.49 -6.78
CA MET A 1 4.45 -7.24 -5.77
C MET A 1 5.31 -8.21 -6.56
N ALA A 2 6.63 -8.24 -6.32
CA ALA A 2 7.47 -9.24 -6.97
C ALA A 2 7.18 -10.62 -6.38
N LEU A 3 7.28 -11.68 -7.18
CA LEU A 3 7.03 -13.05 -6.73
C LEU A 3 7.97 -13.44 -5.57
N GLU A 4 9.22 -12.96 -5.62
CA GLU A 4 10.25 -13.16 -4.60
C GLU A 4 9.92 -12.50 -3.25
N ASP A 5 9.10 -11.44 -3.24
CA ASP A 5 8.68 -10.77 -1.99
C ASP A 5 7.53 -11.50 -1.29
N MET A 6 6.84 -12.42 -1.97
CA MET A 6 5.64 -13.10 -1.44
C MET A 6 5.96 -13.96 -0.22
N GLU A 7 7.12 -14.62 -0.20
CA GLU A 7 7.55 -15.45 0.94
C GLU A 7 7.77 -14.63 2.22
N ARG A 8 8.07 -13.32 2.08
CA ARG A 8 8.33 -12.43 3.23
C ARG A 8 7.06 -11.87 3.87
N VAL A 9 5.91 -12.07 3.23
CA VAL A 9 4.59 -11.57 3.67
C VAL A 9 3.62 -12.71 4.01
N VAL A 10 4.17 -13.89 4.30
CA VAL A 10 3.44 -15.08 4.72
C VAL A 10 3.09 -14.98 6.21
N PHE A 11 1.89 -15.43 6.58
CA PHE A 11 1.43 -15.50 7.96
C PHE A 11 0.72 -16.82 8.24
N ILE A 12 0.74 -17.25 9.50
CA ILE A 12 0.14 -18.52 9.95
C ILE A 12 -1.13 -18.20 10.74
N LEU A 13 -2.25 -18.82 10.34
CA LEU A 13 -3.51 -18.81 11.08
C LEU A 13 -3.85 -20.23 11.48
N GLU A 14 -3.98 -20.47 12.79
CA GLU A 14 -4.31 -21.74 13.45
C GLU A 14 -3.41 -22.92 13.03
N TRP A 15 -3.56 -23.43 11.80
CA TRP A 15 -2.82 -24.57 11.24
C TRP A 15 -2.48 -24.42 9.75
N GLN A 16 -2.76 -23.26 9.14
CA GLN A 16 -2.56 -23.02 7.72
C GLN A 16 -1.70 -21.78 7.46
N THR A 17 -0.96 -21.86 6.36
CA THR A 17 -0.09 -20.79 5.87
C THR A 17 -0.82 -20.00 4.80
N TYR A 18 -0.92 -18.69 4.99
CA TYR A 18 -1.53 -17.75 4.05
C TYR A 18 -0.51 -16.72 3.59
N TYR A 19 -0.72 -16.18 2.40
CA TYR A 19 0.07 -15.06 1.88
C TYR A 19 -0.86 -13.98 1.35
N TYR A 20 -0.41 -12.73 1.43
CA TYR A 20 -1.11 -11.62 0.81
C TYR A 20 -0.79 -11.57 -0.70
N GLY A 21 -1.82 -11.60 -1.55
CA GLY A 21 -1.66 -11.49 -3.01
C GLY A 21 -1.32 -10.07 -3.51
N VAL A 22 -1.55 -9.07 -2.65
CA VAL A 22 -1.18 -7.67 -2.87
C VAL A 22 -0.39 -7.17 -1.68
N LYS A 23 0.37 -6.08 -1.82
CA LYS A 23 1.21 -5.60 -0.71
C LYS A 23 0.30 -5.19 0.47
N PRO A 24 0.37 -5.88 1.63
CA PRO A 24 -0.45 -5.51 2.77
C PRO A 24 0.05 -4.20 3.38
N PHE A 25 -0.88 -3.43 3.96
CA PHE A 25 -0.57 -2.28 4.79
C PHE A 25 0.19 -2.69 6.06
N GLY A 26 0.97 -1.77 6.62
CA GLY A 26 1.80 -2.05 7.80
C GLY A 26 3.18 -2.66 7.49
N LEU A 27 3.48 -2.99 6.23
CA LEU A 27 4.86 -3.22 5.81
C LEU A 27 5.59 -1.89 5.67
N ARG A 28 6.86 -1.83 6.07
CA ARG A 28 7.68 -0.60 5.97
C ARG A 28 7.70 0.03 4.58
N ASN A 29 7.58 -0.79 3.53
CA ASN A 29 7.59 -0.34 2.14
C ASN A 29 6.19 -0.27 1.51
N ALA A 30 5.12 -0.43 2.30
CA ALA A 30 3.73 -0.30 1.85
C ALA A 30 3.42 1.16 1.53
N GLY A 31 3.70 2.07 2.46
CA GLY A 31 3.39 3.48 2.27
C GLY A 31 4.06 4.11 1.05
N ALA A 32 5.34 3.78 0.78
CA ALA A 32 6.03 4.27 -0.42
C ALA A 32 5.39 3.76 -1.73
N ALA A 33 4.84 2.54 -1.73
CA ALA A 33 4.13 2.00 -2.89
C ALA A 33 2.73 2.64 -3.03
N TYR A 34 2.04 2.85 -1.91
CA TYR A 34 0.76 3.53 -1.86
C TYR A 34 0.87 4.97 -2.35
N GLN A 35 1.82 5.75 -1.83
CA GLN A 35 2.10 7.12 -2.27
C GLN A 35 2.37 7.19 -3.77
N ARG A 36 3.24 6.32 -4.32
CA ARG A 36 3.49 6.30 -5.78
C ARG A 36 2.23 6.03 -6.59
N ALA A 37 1.40 5.08 -6.16
CA ALA A 37 0.15 4.76 -6.85
C ALA A 37 -0.84 5.92 -6.76
N ALA A 38 -1.01 6.50 -5.57
CA ALA A 38 -1.91 7.64 -5.33
C ALA A 38 -1.49 8.89 -6.12
N THR A 39 -0.20 9.24 -6.12
CA THR A 39 0.33 10.34 -6.94
C THR A 39 0.14 10.10 -8.43
N THR A 40 0.23 8.86 -8.90
CA THR A 40 -0.02 8.54 -10.32
C THR A 40 -1.50 8.67 -10.69
N LEU A 41 -2.40 8.19 -9.82
CA LEU A 41 -3.85 8.18 -10.05
C LEU A 41 -4.50 9.55 -9.88
N PHE A 42 -4.04 10.32 -8.89
CA PHE A 42 -4.61 11.62 -8.50
C PHE A 42 -3.68 12.78 -8.86
N HIS A 43 -2.79 12.59 -9.83
CA HIS A 43 -1.78 13.58 -10.23
C HIS A 43 -2.37 14.98 -10.40
N ASP A 44 -3.51 15.09 -11.09
CA ASP A 44 -4.16 16.38 -11.35
C ASP A 44 -4.80 17.03 -10.12
N MET A 45 -5.14 16.23 -9.11
CA MET A 45 -5.81 16.66 -7.87
C MET A 45 -4.84 16.82 -6.68
N MET A 46 -3.58 16.38 -6.84
CA MET A 46 -2.55 16.52 -5.82
C MET A 46 -2.35 17.99 -5.43
N ASP A 47 -2.13 18.21 -4.14
CA ASP A 47 -1.88 19.52 -3.53
C ASP A 47 -3.04 20.54 -3.65
N ARG A 48 -4.18 20.12 -4.22
CA ARG A 48 -5.41 20.92 -4.31
C ARG A 48 -6.51 20.32 -3.47
N ASP A 49 -6.84 19.08 -3.78
CA ASP A 49 -7.97 18.36 -3.18
C ASP A 49 -7.53 17.06 -2.51
N VAL A 50 -6.32 16.56 -2.81
CA VAL A 50 -5.83 15.28 -2.31
C VAL A 50 -4.40 15.42 -1.77
N GLU A 51 -4.21 15.03 -0.51
CA GLU A 51 -2.90 14.94 0.14
C GLU A 51 -2.68 13.51 0.68
N VAL A 52 -1.47 12.96 0.51
CA VAL A 52 -1.17 11.55 0.80
C VAL A 52 0.00 11.41 1.78
N TYR A 53 -0.26 10.80 2.93
CA TYR A 53 0.67 10.63 4.04
C TYR A 53 0.94 9.15 4.35
N VAL A 54 2.04 8.60 3.83
CA VAL A 54 2.47 7.20 4.05
C VAL A 54 1.37 6.17 3.75
N ASP A 55 0.46 5.91 4.70
CA ASP A 55 -0.67 4.97 4.58
C ASP A 55 -2.05 5.66 4.55
N ASP A 56 -2.13 6.97 4.79
CA ASP A 56 -3.36 7.76 4.85
C ASP A 56 -3.52 8.71 3.65
N MET A 57 -4.76 9.01 3.28
CA MET A 57 -5.10 10.03 2.29
C MET A 57 -6.15 10.98 2.87
N ILE A 58 -5.91 12.26 2.70
CA ILE A 58 -6.84 13.33 3.06
C ILE A 58 -7.41 13.88 1.76
N VAL A 59 -8.74 13.94 1.68
CA VAL A 59 -9.45 14.53 0.55
C VAL A 59 -10.25 15.72 1.05
N THR A 60 -9.98 16.89 0.49
CA THR A 60 -10.69 18.14 0.75
C THR A 60 -11.60 18.45 -0.43
N SER A 61 -12.76 19.06 -0.15
CA SER A 61 -13.76 19.47 -1.15
C SER A 61 -14.02 20.96 -1.09
#